data_AF-A0A535KI21-F1
#
_entry.id   AF-A0A535KI21-F1
#
_cell.length_a   1.000
_cell.length_b   1.000
_cell.length_c   1.000
_cell.angle_alpha   90.00
_cell.angle_beta   90.00
_cell.angle_gamma   90.00
#
_symmetry.space_group_name_H-M   'P 1'
#
loop_
_entity.id
_entity.type
_entity.pdbx_description
1 polymer ?
#
loop_
_entity_poly.entity_id
_entity_poly.type
_entity_poly.pdbx_seq_one_letter_code
_entity_poly.pdbx_strand_id
1 'polypeptide(L)'
;MAAFLLVGCSSSPTASSTPSPSPSPSTSASPISSGAPGGEVSVPAQVLAPASDLPVANLCSSQITITADGNATPLLCRSGAVNVQAWRYYAGVSASVLSLGLNPTQGQAQSAVCDDLAHNHASRSEEVNGYKLAVAYYGWTFNLDPAQVTCD
;
A
#
# COMPACT_ATOMS: atom_id res chain seq x y z
N MET A 1 -7.84 4.51 -54.89
CA MET A 1 -8.90 3.60 -54.41
C MET A 1 -8.60 3.34 -52.94
N ALA A 2 -9.41 3.65 -51.92
CA ALA A 2 -10.73 4.22 -51.80
C ALA A 2 -10.78 4.96 -50.44
N ALA A 3 -11.58 6.02 -50.35
CA ALA A 3 -11.87 6.78 -49.15
C ALA A 3 -13.08 6.18 -48.43
N PHE A 4 -13.14 6.26 -47.09
CA PHE A 4 -14.40 6.21 -46.35
C PHE A 4 -14.36 7.18 -45.16
N LEU A 5 -15.14 8.25 -45.30
CA LEU A 5 -15.57 9.19 -44.27
C LEU A 5 -16.81 8.62 -43.59
N LEU A 6 -16.94 8.78 -42.26
CA LEU A 6 -18.25 8.71 -41.61
C LEU A 6 -18.46 9.93 -40.71
N VAL A 7 -19.44 10.71 -41.14
CA VAL A 7 -20.09 11.86 -40.52
C VAL A 7 -21.13 11.36 -39.51
N GLY A 8 -21.17 11.95 -38.31
CA GLY A 8 -22.28 11.78 -37.36
C GLY A 8 -22.96 13.12 -37.11
N CYS A 9 -24.23 13.24 -37.52
CA CYS A 9 -25.07 14.44 -37.43
C CYS A 9 -25.79 14.61 -36.07
N SER A 10 -26.04 15.88 -35.77
CA SER A 10 -26.82 16.52 -34.69
C SER A 10 -28.27 16.04 -34.49
N SER A 11 -28.82 16.22 -33.28
CA SER A 11 -29.77 17.32 -32.94
C SER A 11 -30.56 17.05 -31.65
N SER A 12 -30.66 18.10 -30.84
CA SER A 12 -31.44 18.18 -29.59
C SER A 12 -32.95 18.30 -29.83
N PRO A 13 -33.77 17.99 -28.81
CA PRO A 13 -35.01 18.72 -28.59
C PRO A 13 -35.07 19.44 -27.22
N THR A 14 -35.45 20.72 -27.29
CA THR A 14 -35.88 21.57 -26.18
C THR A 14 -37.31 21.20 -25.76
N ALA A 15 -37.55 21.06 -24.45
CA ALA A 15 -38.89 21.23 -23.87
C ALA A 15 -38.79 21.90 -22.50
N SER A 16 -39.44 23.07 -22.37
CA SER A 16 -39.58 23.85 -21.14
C SER A 16 -40.73 23.32 -20.29
N SER A 17 -40.52 23.13 -18.98
CA SER A 17 -41.57 23.24 -17.95
C SER A 17 -40.96 23.48 -16.56
N THR A 18 -41.31 24.60 -15.93
CA THR A 18 -41.12 24.92 -14.49
C THR A 18 -42.52 24.78 -13.85
N PRO A 19 -42.72 24.16 -12.66
CA PRO A 19 -42.39 24.78 -11.37
C PRO A 19 -41.88 23.87 -10.23
N SER A 20 -41.21 24.52 -9.27
CA SER A 20 -40.84 24.11 -7.90
C SER A 20 -42.01 23.44 -7.13
N PRO A 21 -41.77 22.56 -6.13
CA PRO A 21 -40.98 22.89 -4.94
C PRO A 21 -39.98 21.81 -4.46
N SER A 22 -39.02 22.32 -3.68
CA SER A 22 -37.98 21.65 -2.91
C SER A 22 -38.47 20.46 -2.06
N PRO A 23 -37.83 19.29 -2.16
CA PRO A 23 -37.59 18.42 -1.03
C PRO A 23 -36.13 18.58 -0.56
N SER A 24 -35.98 19.06 0.68
CA SER A 24 -34.71 19.08 1.40
C SER A 24 -33.98 17.74 1.23
N PRO A 25 -32.73 17.71 0.74
CA PRO A 25 -31.91 16.54 0.97
C PRO A 25 -31.60 16.52 2.47
N SER A 26 -32.20 15.56 3.19
CA SER A 26 -31.62 15.09 4.44
C SER A 26 -30.19 14.70 4.12
N THR A 27 -29.25 15.54 4.55
CA THR A 27 -27.83 15.26 4.53
C THR A 27 -27.62 14.02 5.38
N SER A 28 -27.62 12.87 4.72
CA SER A 28 -27.08 11.63 5.29
C SER A 28 -25.62 11.94 5.57
N ALA A 29 -25.33 12.14 6.86
CA ALA A 29 -24.01 12.48 7.33
C ALA A 29 -23.06 11.36 6.90
N SER A 30 -22.18 11.67 5.94
CA SER A 30 -20.93 10.94 5.77
C SER A 30 -20.26 10.82 7.14
N PRO A 31 -19.67 9.68 7.51
CA PRO A 31 -18.83 9.65 8.70
C PRO A 31 -17.68 10.63 8.45
N ILE A 32 -17.70 11.74 9.18
CA ILE A 32 -16.61 12.69 9.27
C ILE A 32 -15.47 11.89 9.90
N SER A 33 -14.57 11.39 9.06
CA SER A 33 -13.33 10.78 9.52
C SER A 33 -12.62 11.85 10.33
N SER A 34 -12.66 11.70 11.65
CA SER A 34 -12.02 12.62 12.57
C SER A 34 -10.53 12.49 12.33
N GLY A 35 -9.98 13.37 11.50
CA GLY A 35 -8.54 13.53 11.34
C GLY A 35 -7.97 13.86 12.71
N ALA A 36 -7.34 12.87 13.35
CA ALA A 36 -6.63 13.10 14.59
C ALA A 36 -5.54 14.17 14.35
N PRO A 37 -5.26 15.04 15.33
CA PRO A 37 -4.16 15.99 15.22
C PRO A 37 -2.84 15.20 15.25
N GLY A 38 -2.34 14.83 14.06
CA GLY A 38 -1.20 13.91 13.94
C GLY A 38 -0.73 13.56 12.53
N GLY A 39 -1.26 14.19 11.48
CA GLY A 39 -0.76 14.06 10.09
C GLY A 39 -0.96 12.70 9.43
N GLU A 40 -1.61 11.75 10.11
CA GLU A 40 -1.85 10.39 9.63
C GLU A 40 -3.28 10.24 9.12
N VAL A 41 -3.42 9.54 7.99
CA VAL A 41 -4.71 9.29 7.33
C VAL A 41 -4.97 7.78 7.29
N SER A 42 -6.14 7.34 7.74
CA SER A 42 -6.56 5.94 7.60
C SER A 42 -6.76 5.58 6.13
N VAL A 43 -6.28 4.40 5.72
CA VAL A 43 -6.38 3.91 4.35
C VAL A 43 -7.24 2.65 4.35
N PRO A 44 -8.24 2.53 3.44
CA PRO A 44 -9.01 1.30 3.31
C PRO A 44 -8.09 0.10 3.03
N ALA A 45 -8.46 -1.08 3.55
CA ALA A 45 -7.74 -2.31 3.27
C ALA A 45 -7.69 -2.56 1.76
N GLN A 46 -6.48 -2.74 1.24
CA GLN A 46 -6.21 -3.00 -0.17
C GLN A 46 -4.91 -3.79 -0.30
N VAL A 47 -4.78 -4.56 -1.38
CA VAL A 47 -3.55 -5.28 -1.68
C VAL A 47 -2.48 -4.26 -2.09
N LEU A 48 -1.31 -4.32 -1.45
CA LEU A 48 -0.18 -3.45 -1.77
C LEU A 48 0.89 -4.26 -2.53
N ALA A 49 1.11 -3.97 -3.81
CA ALA A 49 2.17 -4.62 -4.57
C ALA A 49 3.54 -4.49 -3.84
N PRO A 50 4.37 -5.54 -3.80
CA PRO A 50 4.27 -6.80 -4.54
C PRO A 50 3.43 -7.90 -3.86
N ALA A 51 2.69 -7.60 -2.78
CA ALA A 51 1.80 -8.57 -2.16
C ALA A 51 0.74 -9.10 -3.15
N SER A 52 0.39 -10.38 -3.01
CA SER A 52 -0.80 -10.97 -3.62
C SER A 52 -2.01 -10.97 -2.70
N ASP A 53 -1.79 -10.91 -1.38
CA ASP A 53 -2.84 -11.04 -0.36
C ASP A 53 -3.24 -9.69 0.26
N LEU A 54 -4.47 -9.63 0.77
CA LEU A 54 -4.94 -8.51 1.59
C LEU A 54 -4.16 -8.48 2.93
N PRO A 55 -3.96 -7.28 3.50
CA PRO A 55 -3.31 -7.17 4.80
C PRO A 55 -4.19 -7.75 5.90
N VAL A 56 -3.56 -8.35 6.92
CA VAL A 56 -4.23 -8.69 8.19
C VAL A 56 -4.31 -7.47 9.12
N ALA A 57 -3.41 -6.49 8.93
CA ALA A 57 -3.38 -5.25 9.68
C ALA A 57 -4.15 -4.12 8.97
N ASN A 58 -4.54 -3.10 9.74
CA ASN A 58 -5.07 -1.86 9.17
C ASN A 58 -3.97 -1.13 8.39
N LEU A 59 -4.39 -0.33 7.40
CA LEU A 59 -3.50 0.52 6.62
C LEU A 59 -3.70 1.99 6.96
N CYS A 60 -2.64 2.75 6.79
CA CYS A 60 -2.63 4.20 6.98
C CYS A 60 -1.61 4.83 6.03
N SER A 61 -1.66 6.15 5.89
CA SER A 61 -0.65 6.94 5.18
C SER A 61 -0.12 8.01 6.12
N SER A 62 1.21 8.04 6.26
CA SER A 62 1.94 9.11 6.94
C SER A 62 3.26 9.37 6.22
N GLN A 63 3.79 10.58 6.35
CA GLN A 63 5.06 10.97 5.71
C GLN A 63 6.20 10.10 6.23
N ILE A 64 7.05 9.62 5.32
CA ILE A 64 8.28 8.92 5.66
C ILE A 64 9.50 9.87 5.58
N THR A 65 10.53 9.54 6.35
CA THR A 65 11.88 10.08 6.28
C THR A 65 12.82 8.95 5.90
N ILE A 66 13.67 9.20 4.92
CA ILE A 66 14.74 8.27 4.53
C ILE A 66 16.00 8.68 5.29
N THR A 67 16.61 7.72 6.00
CA THR A 67 17.82 7.92 6.80
C THR A 67 19.08 7.59 5.99
N ALA A 68 20.25 7.96 6.50
CA ALA A 68 21.52 7.84 5.78
C ALA A 68 21.93 6.39 5.47
N ASP A 69 21.37 5.42 6.19
CA ASP A 69 21.53 3.97 6.03
C ASP A 69 20.51 3.36 5.05
N GLY A 70 19.75 4.18 4.32
CA GLY A 70 18.76 3.73 3.33
C GLY A 70 17.41 3.36 3.92
N ASN A 71 17.21 3.49 5.23
CA ASN A 71 15.94 3.11 5.83
C ASN A 71 14.85 4.19 5.68
N ALA A 72 13.64 3.78 5.29
CA ALA A 72 12.45 4.62 5.39
C ALA A 72 11.71 4.38 6.71
N THR A 73 11.42 5.46 7.44
CA THR A 73 10.66 5.42 8.70
C THR A 73 9.60 6.53 8.75
N PRO A 74 8.46 6.34 9.46
CA PRO A 74 8.11 5.18 10.26
C PRO A 74 7.45 4.06 9.43
N LEU A 75 7.76 2.81 9.78
CA LEU A 75 7.17 1.60 9.16
C LEU A 75 5.67 1.47 9.47
N LEU A 76 5.35 1.74 10.73
CA LEU A 76 3.98 1.75 11.24
C LEU A 76 3.60 3.17 11.60
N CYS A 77 2.34 3.45 11.38
CA CYS A 77 1.67 4.62 11.87
C CYS A 77 1.57 4.66 13.40
N ARG A 78 1.23 5.82 13.95
CA ARG A 78 1.04 5.97 15.40
C ARG A 78 -0.08 5.07 15.91
N SER A 79 -1.08 4.81 15.07
CA SER A 79 -2.16 3.86 15.34
C SER A 79 -1.71 2.38 15.37
N GLY A 80 -0.48 2.07 14.97
CA GLY A 80 0.01 0.69 14.76
C GLY A 80 -0.36 0.11 13.39
N ALA A 81 -1.11 0.84 12.55
CA ALA A 81 -1.40 0.46 11.18
C ALA A 81 -0.13 0.47 10.30
N VAL A 82 -0.12 -0.34 9.24
CA VAL A 82 0.99 -0.36 8.28
C VAL A 82 0.99 0.92 7.46
N ASN A 83 2.13 1.63 7.45
CA ASN A 83 2.26 2.85 6.66
C ASN A 83 2.47 2.49 5.18
N VAL A 84 1.47 2.79 4.34
CA VAL A 84 1.52 2.49 2.90
C VAL A 84 2.66 3.19 2.17
N GLN A 85 3.15 4.33 2.70
CA GLN A 85 4.31 5.01 2.11
C GLN A 85 5.61 4.25 2.39
N ALA A 86 5.76 3.69 3.60
CA ALA A 86 6.88 2.82 3.92
C ALA A 86 6.81 1.53 3.08
N TRP A 87 5.61 0.94 2.92
CA TRP A 87 5.43 -0.23 2.06
C TRP A 87 5.90 0.02 0.63
N ARG A 88 5.47 1.12 0.03
CA ARG A 88 5.89 1.48 -1.34
C ARG A 88 7.39 1.71 -1.47
N TYR A 89 8.04 2.21 -0.42
CA TYR A 89 9.50 2.34 -0.40
C TYR A 89 10.17 0.97 -0.43
N TYR A 90 9.85 0.11 0.54
CA TYR A 90 10.48 -1.22 0.63
C TYR A 90 10.05 -2.16 -0.49
N ALA A 91 8.92 -1.92 -1.17
CA ALA A 91 8.52 -2.65 -2.37
C ALA A 91 9.54 -2.55 -3.52
N GLY A 92 10.40 -1.53 -3.52
CA GLY A 92 11.52 -1.40 -4.47
C GLY A 92 12.87 -1.90 -3.95
N VAL A 93 12.96 -2.31 -2.68
CA VAL A 93 14.22 -2.63 -1.99
C VAL A 93 14.22 -4.09 -1.52
N SER A 94 13.19 -4.50 -0.79
CA SER A 94 12.99 -5.85 -0.22
C SER A 94 11.80 -6.55 -0.87
N ALA A 95 11.74 -6.52 -2.20
CA ALA A 95 10.58 -6.97 -2.95
C ALA A 95 10.32 -8.47 -2.76
N SER A 96 11.37 -9.29 -2.65
CA SER A 96 11.24 -10.73 -2.50
C SER A 96 10.52 -11.06 -1.18
N VAL A 97 10.91 -10.43 -0.07
CA VAL A 97 10.25 -10.62 1.24
C VAL A 97 8.79 -10.14 1.22
N LEU A 98 8.53 -8.95 0.66
CA LEU A 98 7.19 -8.38 0.60
C LEU A 98 6.24 -9.11 -0.36
N SER A 99 6.75 -10.03 -1.19
CA SER A 99 5.96 -10.81 -2.14
C SER A 99 5.53 -12.19 -1.62
N LEU A 100 6.02 -12.61 -0.45
CA LEU A 100 5.84 -13.96 0.08
C LEU A 100 4.39 -14.32 0.47
N GLY A 101 3.56 -13.31 0.77
CA GLY A 101 2.16 -13.53 1.11
C GLY A 101 1.91 -13.95 2.56
N LEU A 102 0.71 -14.45 2.84
CA LEU A 102 0.24 -14.67 4.23
C LEU A 102 0.95 -15.80 4.98
N ASN A 103 1.36 -16.87 4.29
CA ASN A 103 1.78 -18.12 4.95
C ASN A 103 3.12 -18.69 4.45
N PRO A 104 4.22 -17.91 4.43
CA PRO A 104 5.53 -18.49 4.17
C PRO A 104 6.04 -19.26 5.37
N THR A 105 6.93 -20.20 5.09
CA THR A 105 7.80 -20.81 6.09
C THR A 105 8.95 -19.86 6.43
N GLN A 106 9.57 -20.04 7.59
CA GLN A 106 10.78 -19.30 7.96
C GLN A 106 11.90 -19.48 6.92
N GLY A 107 12.05 -20.67 6.33
CA GLY A 107 13.02 -20.94 5.27
C GLY A 107 12.76 -20.11 4.01
N GLN A 108 11.50 -19.95 3.61
CA GLN A 108 11.15 -19.09 2.47
C GLN A 108 11.44 -17.61 2.75
N ALA A 109 11.14 -17.13 3.96
CA ALA A 109 11.51 -15.78 4.37
C ALA A 109 13.03 -15.57 4.36
N GLN A 110 13.80 -16.53 4.87
CA GLN A 110 15.26 -16.48 4.82
C GLN A 110 15.78 -16.48 3.37
N SER A 111 15.26 -17.36 2.51
CA SER A 111 15.66 -17.41 1.11
C SER A 111 15.35 -16.11 0.37
N ALA A 112 14.21 -15.46 0.65
CA ALA A 112 13.87 -14.16 0.06
C ALA A 112 14.82 -13.04 0.51
N VAL A 113 15.13 -12.97 1.82
CA VAL A 113 16.13 -12.03 2.35
C VAL A 113 17.49 -12.25 1.65
N CYS A 114 17.90 -13.51 1.51
CA CYS A 114 19.18 -13.82 0.86
C CYS A 114 19.19 -13.50 -0.63
N ASP A 115 18.07 -13.67 -1.33
CA ASP A 115 17.90 -13.28 -2.72
C ASP A 115 18.07 -11.76 -2.91
N ASP A 116 17.41 -10.95 -2.08
CA ASP A 116 17.52 -9.49 -2.11
C ASP A 116 18.96 -9.01 -1.81
N LEU A 117 19.65 -9.66 -0.86
CA LEU A 117 21.06 -9.38 -0.53
C LEU A 117 22.03 -9.79 -1.66
N ALA A 118 21.83 -10.95 -2.29
CA ALA A 118 22.71 -11.47 -3.33
C ALA A 118 22.70 -10.60 -4.59
N HIS A 119 21.56 -9.98 -4.88
CA HIS A 119 21.39 -9.09 -6.03
C HIS A 119 21.70 -7.61 -5.71
N ASN A 120 22.16 -7.29 -4.49
CA ASN A 120 22.36 -5.93 -4.00
C ASN A 120 21.10 -5.05 -4.12
N HIS A 121 19.91 -5.64 -3.99
CA HIS A 121 18.65 -4.91 -4.01
C HIS A 121 18.38 -4.21 -2.68
N ALA A 122 18.89 -4.80 -1.58
CA ALA A 122 18.80 -4.25 -0.23
C ALA A 122 20.12 -4.42 0.53
N SER A 123 20.38 -3.51 1.47
CA SER A 123 21.30 -3.73 2.57
C SER A 123 20.64 -4.56 3.68
N ARG A 124 21.46 -5.15 4.57
CA ARG A 124 20.95 -5.89 5.74
C ARG A 124 20.02 -5.04 6.61
N SER A 125 20.31 -3.75 6.76
CA SER A 125 19.47 -2.84 7.55
C SER A 125 18.12 -2.57 6.91
N GLU A 126 18.07 -2.49 5.58
CA GLU A 126 16.82 -2.34 4.83
C GLU A 126 15.98 -3.62 4.90
N GLU A 127 16.61 -4.80 4.78
CA GLU A 127 15.94 -6.11 4.93
C GLU A 127 15.28 -6.28 6.30
N VAL A 128 15.93 -5.82 7.38
CA VAL A 128 15.33 -5.83 8.72
C VAL A 128 14.01 -5.08 8.74
N ASN A 129 13.93 -3.94 8.05
CA ASN A 129 12.72 -3.13 8.03
C ASN A 129 11.68 -3.63 7.02
N GLY A 130 12.11 -4.14 5.86
CA GLY A 130 11.25 -4.85 4.91
C GLY A 130 10.57 -6.06 5.56
N TYR A 131 11.32 -6.88 6.27
CA TYR A 131 10.81 -8.02 7.04
C TYR A 131 9.84 -7.61 8.13
N LYS A 132 10.17 -6.59 8.96
CA LYS A 132 9.24 -6.09 9.99
C LYS A 132 7.92 -5.61 9.39
N LEU A 133 7.99 -5.00 8.21
CA LEU A 133 6.81 -4.53 7.50
C LEU A 133 5.96 -5.69 6.96
N ALA A 134 6.59 -6.73 6.38
CA ALA A 134 5.92 -7.96 5.98
C ALA A 134 5.24 -8.65 7.18
N VAL A 135 5.95 -8.79 8.30
CA VAL A 135 5.39 -9.36 9.54
C VAL A 135 4.16 -8.60 9.99
N ALA A 136 4.20 -7.26 9.98
CA ALA A 136 3.05 -6.45 10.36
C ALA A 136 1.88 -6.57 9.35
N TYR A 137 2.18 -6.60 8.05
CA TYR A 137 1.16 -6.68 7.00
C TYR A 137 0.48 -8.04 6.93
N TYR A 138 1.24 -9.13 7.06
CA TYR A 138 0.75 -10.51 6.91
C TYR A 138 0.47 -11.23 8.24
N GLY A 139 0.97 -10.71 9.37
CA GLY A 139 0.80 -11.32 10.68
C GLY A 139 1.62 -12.58 10.89
N TRP A 140 2.80 -12.69 10.26
CA TRP A 140 3.69 -13.83 10.47
C TRP A 140 4.11 -13.94 11.94
N THR A 141 4.25 -15.17 12.45
CA THR A 141 4.51 -15.43 13.86
C THR A 141 5.84 -16.16 14.11
N PHE A 142 6.54 -16.58 13.07
CA PHE A 142 7.87 -17.16 13.20
C PHE A 142 8.93 -16.07 13.42
N ASN A 143 10.04 -16.44 14.04
CA ASN A 143 11.09 -15.51 14.44
C ASN A 143 12.32 -15.68 13.53
N LEU A 144 12.46 -14.78 12.56
CA LEU A 144 13.67 -14.60 11.74
C LEU A 144 14.28 -13.24 12.08
N ASP A 145 15.60 -13.18 12.24
CA ASP A 145 16.33 -11.91 12.34
C ASP A 145 17.16 -11.71 11.06
N PRO A 146 16.70 -10.87 10.11
CA PRO A 146 17.43 -10.60 8.87
C PRO A 146 18.84 -10.06 9.10
N ALA A 147 19.12 -9.41 10.24
CA ALA A 147 20.45 -8.93 10.55
C ALA A 147 21.45 -10.08 10.76
N GLN A 148 20.97 -11.26 11.19
CA GLN A 148 21.78 -12.43 11.53
C GLN A 148 21.65 -13.57 10.51
N VAL A 149 20.87 -13.38 9.44
CA VAL A 149 20.75 -14.39 8.38
C VAL A 149 22.11 -14.63 7.72
N THR A 150 22.49 -15.90 7.62
CA THR A 150 23.62 -16.35 6.81
C THR A 150 23.07 -16.85 5.48
N CYS A 151 23.64 -16.34 4.39
CA CYS A 151 23.29 -16.71 3.02
C CYS A 151 24.45 -17.54 2.50
N ASP A 152 24.27 -18.86 2.55
CA ASP A 152 25.26 -19.86 2.11
C ASP A 152 25.03 -20.26 0.64
#